data_AF-G7PK93-F1
#
_entry.id   AF-G7PK93-F1
#
_cell.length_a   1.000
_cell.length_b   1.000
_cell.length_c   1.000
_cell.angle_alpha   90.00
_cell.angle_beta   90.00
_cell.angle_gamma   90.00
#
_symmetry.space_group_name_H-M   'P 1'
#
loop_
_entity.id
_entity.type
_entity.pdbx_description
1 polymer ?
#
loop_
_entity_poly.entity_id
_entity_poly.type
_entity_poly.pdbx_seq_one_letter_code
_entity_poly.pdbx_strand_id
1 'polypeptide(L)'
;MFAAVQKKEISYEIFVNHFKENKVEIANAITKPFPFLESLRDNSFITEKMYADSQEACINLIPVQRVVYHVLCHLEKVFDCSVLSVLFSRVNLKEYPDLIEIHKSFKKGNQFFLLS
;
A
#
# COMPACT_ATOMS: atom_id res chain seq x y z
N MET A 1 -2.85 22.49 -21.01
CA MET A 1 -2.22 22.22 -19.70
C MET A 1 -3.25 21.93 -18.60
N PHE A 2 -4.34 22.70 -18.46
CA PHE A 2 -5.36 22.50 -17.41
C PHE A 2 -6.06 21.13 -17.39
N ALA A 3 -6.43 20.56 -18.54
CA ALA A 3 -7.12 19.27 -18.60
C ALA A 3 -6.25 18.08 -18.12
N ALA A 4 -4.93 18.14 -18.34
CA ALA A 4 -4.00 17.09 -17.90
C ALA A 4 -3.74 17.15 -16.38
N VAL A 5 -3.76 18.36 -15.80
CA VAL A 5 -3.63 18.57 -14.35
C VAL A 5 -4.87 18.05 -13.63
N GLN A 6 -6.07 18.42 -14.10
CA GLN A 6 -7.34 17.93 -13.53
C GLN A 6 -7.47 16.40 -13.61
N LYS A 7 -7.10 15.80 -14.75
CA LYS A 7 -7.11 14.34 -14.92
C LYS A 7 -6.17 13.62 -13.94
N LYS A 8 -5.02 14.22 -13.64
CA LYS A 8 -4.04 13.69 -12.68
C LYS A 8 -4.54 13.78 -11.23
N GLU A 9 -5.18 14.89 -10.87
CA GLU A 9 -5.78 15.10 -9.55
C GLU A 9 -6.94 14.13 -9.28
N ILE A 10 -7.85 13.95 -10.25
CA ILE A 10 -8.96 13.00 -10.15
C ILE A 10 -8.42 11.56 -10.00
N SER A 11 -7.40 11.18 -10.77
CA SER A 11 -6.77 9.87 -10.66
C SER A 11 -6.13 9.63 -9.29
N TYR A 12 -5.50 10.66 -8.70
CA TYR A 12 -4.89 10.57 -7.38
C TYR A 12 -5.92 10.34 -6.28
N GLU A 13 -7.02 11.12 -6.25
CA GLU A 13 -8.07 10.97 -5.24
C GLU A 13 -8.70 9.58 -5.27
N ILE A 14 -8.89 9.02 -6.47
CA ILE A 14 -9.42 7.67 -6.65
C ILE A 14 -8.47 6.63 -6.08
N PHE A 15 -7.17 6.74 -6.35
CA PHE A 15 -6.20 5.79 -5.78
C PHE A 15 -6.14 5.88 -4.26
N VAL A 16 -6.20 7.08 -3.69
CA VAL A 16 -6.24 7.28 -2.24
C VAL A 16 -7.50 6.66 -1.63
N ASN A 17 -8.68 6.90 -2.22
CA ASN A 17 -9.95 6.35 -1.72
C ASN A 17 -9.98 4.83 -1.86
N HIS A 18 -9.57 4.31 -3.00
CA HIS A 18 -9.47 2.87 -3.24
C HIS A 18 -8.49 2.21 -2.27
N PHE A 19 -7.36 2.86 -1.97
CA PHE A 19 -6.43 2.41 -0.93
C PHE A 19 -7.08 2.35 0.44
N LYS A 20 -7.83 3.40 0.85
CA LYS A 20 -8.54 3.45 2.13
C LYS A 20 -9.54 2.30 2.28
N GLU A 21 -10.33 2.04 1.23
CA GLU A 21 -11.35 1.00 1.21
C GLU A 21 -10.73 -0.41 1.31
N ASN A 22 -9.56 -0.62 0.72
CA ASN A 22 -8.91 -1.94 0.66
C ASN A 22 -7.89 -2.19 1.78
N LYS A 23 -7.67 -1.27 2.74
CA LYS A 23 -6.63 -1.43 3.78
C LYS A 23 -6.74 -2.74 4.56
N VAL A 24 -7.97 -3.16 4.89
CA VAL A 24 -8.20 -4.41 5.64
C VAL A 24 -7.82 -5.63 4.80
N GLU A 25 -8.19 -5.63 3.51
CA GLU A 25 -7.82 -6.72 2.59
C GLU A 25 -6.31 -6.77 2.36
N ILE A 26 -5.66 -5.62 2.18
CA ILE A 26 -4.21 -5.52 2.03
C ILE A 26 -3.52 -6.05 3.30
N ALA A 27 -4.01 -5.65 4.48
CA ALA A 27 -3.45 -6.11 5.76
C ALA A 27 -3.61 -7.62 5.96
N ASN A 28 -4.73 -8.19 5.52
CA ASN A 28 -4.96 -9.63 5.60
C ASN A 28 -4.10 -10.42 4.61
N ALA A 29 -3.85 -9.88 3.42
CA ALA A 29 -3.01 -10.51 2.41
C ALA A 29 -1.52 -10.56 2.80
N ILE A 30 -1.05 -9.59 3.59
CA ILE A 30 0.34 -9.54 4.08
C ILE A 30 0.45 -10.37 5.36
N THR A 31 0.86 -11.62 5.20
CA THR A 31 0.92 -12.61 6.30
C THR A 31 2.25 -12.62 7.05
N LYS A 32 3.28 -11.93 6.53
CA LYS A 32 4.63 -11.86 7.13
C LYS A 32 5.17 -10.42 7.10
N PRO A 33 5.97 -9.99 8.09
CA PRO A 33 6.57 -8.65 8.09
C PRO A 33 7.56 -8.43 6.96
N PHE A 34 8.40 -9.42 6.67
CA PHE A 34 9.30 -9.42 5.52
C PHE A 34 8.60 -9.99 4.28
N PRO A 35 8.74 -9.39 3.08
CA PRO A 35 9.55 -8.20 2.74
C PRO A 35 8.82 -6.85 2.83
N PHE A 36 7.60 -6.80 3.37
CA PHE A 36 6.77 -5.59 3.40
C PHE A 36 7.43 -4.41 4.13
N LEU A 37 7.91 -4.61 5.36
CA LEU A 37 8.48 -3.54 6.18
C LEU A 37 9.78 -2.99 5.58
N GLU A 38 10.64 -3.88 5.07
CA GLU A 38 11.91 -3.54 4.44
C GLU A 38 11.67 -2.75 3.16
N SER A 39 10.72 -3.20 2.34
CA SER A 39 10.35 -2.49 1.10
C SER A 39 9.91 -1.04 1.40
N LEU A 40 9.17 -0.81 2.47
CA LEU A 40 8.74 0.54 2.85
C LEU A 40 9.89 1.37 3.43
N ARG A 41 10.74 0.76 4.26
CA ARG A 41 11.91 1.41 4.88
C ARG A 41 12.92 1.84 3.82
N ASP A 42 13.29 0.94 2.91
CA ASP A 42 14.28 1.20 1.85
C ASP A 42 13.82 2.31 0.90
N ASN A 43 12.50 2.50 0.76
CA ASN A 43 11.89 3.58 -0.02
C ASN A 43 11.50 4.80 0.83
N SER A 44 11.94 4.88 2.09
CA SER A 44 11.72 6.00 3.01
C SER A 44 10.24 6.35 3.29
N PHE A 45 9.32 5.39 3.13
CA PHE A 45 7.91 5.58 3.48
C PHE A 45 7.62 5.41 4.96
N ILE A 46 8.50 4.73 5.68
CA ILE A 46 8.45 4.61 7.13
C ILE A 46 9.80 5.02 7.71
N THR A 47 9.77 5.59 8.91
CA THR A 47 11.00 5.94 9.63
C THR A 47 11.66 4.70 10.24
N GLU A 48 12.96 4.78 10.52
CA GLU A 48 13.68 3.72 11.27
C GLU A 48 12.98 3.39 12.59
N LYS A 49 12.44 4.40 13.28
CA LYS A 49 11.68 4.21 14.51
C LYS A 49 10.42 3.38 14.26
N MET A 50 9.61 3.73 13.26
CA MET A 50 8.40 2.98 12.94
C MET A 50 8.70 1.55 12.51
N TYR A 51 9.80 1.35 11.77
CA TYR A 51 10.27 0.02 11.39
C TYR A 51 10.62 -0.81 12.63
N ALA A 52 11.43 -0.28 13.55
CA ALA A 52 11.81 -0.95 14.79
C ALA A 52 10.58 -1.25 15.67
N ASP A 53 9.70 -0.27 15.88
CA ASP A 53 8.47 -0.42 16.67
C ASP A 53 7.55 -1.52 16.05
N SER A 54 7.50 -1.61 14.71
CA SER A 54 6.72 -2.64 14.00
C SER A 54 7.33 -4.04 14.12
N GLN A 55 8.65 -4.16 14.05
CA GLN A 55 9.34 -5.43 14.28
C GLN A 55 9.17 -5.89 15.73
N GLU A 56 9.31 -4.99 16.69
CA GLU A 56 9.09 -5.29 18.10
C GLU A 56 7.65 -5.74 18.36
N ALA A 57 6.65 -5.10 17.73
CA ALA A 57 5.26 -5.55 17.84
C ALA A 57 5.08 -6.99 17.33
N CYS A 58 5.75 -7.37 16.23
CA CYS A 58 5.71 -8.74 15.72
C CYS A 58 6.38 -9.74 16.68
N ILE A 59 7.49 -9.36 17.31
CA ILE A 59 8.18 -10.16 18.34
C ILE A 59 7.27 -10.36 19.57
N ASN A 60 6.53 -9.32 19.95
CA ASN A 60 5.55 -9.35 21.04
C ASN A 60 4.25 -10.08 20.69
N LEU A 61 4.24 -10.89 19.62
CA LEU A 61 3.12 -11.72 19.17
C LEU A 61 1.85 -10.92 18.82
N ILE A 62 1.99 -9.63 18.51
CA ILE A 62 0.91 -8.88 17.90
C ILE A 62 0.67 -9.48 16.50
N PRO A 63 -0.59 -9.79 16.12
CA PRO A 63 -0.88 -10.33 14.80
C PRO A 63 -0.31 -9.44 13.69
N VAL A 64 0.40 -10.05 12.72
CA VAL A 64 1.06 -9.33 11.63
C VAL A 64 0.09 -8.42 10.90
N GLN A 65 -1.15 -8.87 10.67
CA GLN A 65 -2.19 -8.09 10.01
C GLN A 65 -2.50 -6.79 10.77
N ARG A 66 -2.46 -6.79 12.12
CA ARG A 66 -2.65 -5.57 12.92
C ARG A 66 -1.48 -4.61 12.78
N VAL A 67 -0.25 -5.14 12.76
CA VAL A 67 0.96 -4.34 12.54
C VAL A 67 0.92 -3.71 11.14
N VAL A 68 0.62 -4.51 10.12
CA VAL A 68 0.48 -4.06 8.73
C VAL A 68 -0.61 -2.99 8.64
N TYR A 69 -1.79 -3.22 9.21
CA TYR A 69 -2.88 -2.23 9.18
C TYR A 69 -2.47 -0.88 9.81
N HIS A 70 -1.70 -0.91 10.90
CA HIS A 70 -1.17 0.30 11.51
C HIS A 70 -0.19 1.04 10.59
N VAL A 71 0.70 0.31 9.91
CA VAL A 71 1.60 0.88 8.90
C VAL A 71 0.81 1.44 7.71
N LEU A 72 -0.22 0.74 7.21
CA LEU A 72 -1.09 1.24 6.13
C LEU A 72 -1.82 2.53 6.54
N CYS A 73 -2.24 2.66 7.80
CA CYS A 73 -2.82 3.90 8.33
C CYS A 73 -1.82 5.07 8.34
N HIS A 74 -0.52 4.80 8.49
CA HIS A 74 0.51 5.82 8.30
C HIS A 74 0.67 6.19 6.83
N LEU A 75 0.79 5.18 5.95
CA LEU A 75 0.94 5.39 4.51
C LEU A 75 -0.22 6.16 3.88
N GLU A 76 -1.44 6.01 4.41
CA GLU A 76 -2.60 6.81 3.99
C GLU A 76 -2.38 8.32 4.19
N LYS A 77 -1.70 8.71 5.28
CA LYS A 77 -1.48 10.13 5.61
C LYS A 77 -0.39 10.76 4.74
N VAL A 78 0.58 9.95 4.34
CA VAL A 78 1.72 10.36 3.50
C VAL A 78 1.61 9.82 2.09
N PHE A 79 0.38 9.53 1.64
CA PHE A 79 0.15 8.75 0.45
C PHE A 79 0.73 9.44 -0.79
N ASP A 80 1.46 8.66 -1.57
CA ASP A 80 1.94 9.02 -2.91
C ASP A 80 1.74 7.82 -3.83
N CYS A 81 1.60 8.04 -5.14
CA CYS A 81 1.44 6.95 -6.10
C CYS A 81 2.62 5.93 -6.06
N SER A 82 3.80 6.35 -5.61
CA SER A 82 4.94 5.47 -5.37
C SER A 82 4.71 4.45 -4.24
N VAL A 83 3.82 4.74 -3.27
CA VAL A 83 3.40 3.77 -2.23
C VAL A 83 2.82 2.51 -2.87
N LEU A 84 1.94 2.67 -3.86
CA LEU A 84 1.34 1.54 -4.57
C LEU A 84 2.39 0.74 -5.35
N SER A 85 3.40 1.43 -5.91
CA SER A 85 4.48 0.78 -6.66
C SER A 85 5.35 -0.09 -5.75
N VAL A 86 5.60 0.35 -4.52
CA VAL A 86 6.35 -0.42 -3.53
C VAL A 86 5.50 -1.53 -2.92
N LEU A 87 4.25 -1.23 -2.55
CA LEU A 87 3.30 -2.20 -2.01
C LEU A 87 3.10 -3.37 -2.97
N PHE A 88 2.86 -3.09 -4.25
CA PHE A 88 2.67 -4.09 -5.30
C PHE A 88 3.95 -4.37 -6.10
N SER A 89 5.12 -4.22 -5.46
CA SER A 89 6.39 -4.58 -6.07
C SER A 89 6.42 -6.07 -6.44
N ARG A 90 7.27 -6.44 -7.39
CA ARG A 90 7.45 -7.85 -7.80
C ARG A 90 7.80 -8.75 -6.61
N VAL A 91 8.56 -8.23 -5.66
CA VAL A 91 8.98 -8.94 -4.45
C VAL A 91 7.78 -9.20 -3.55
N ASN A 92 6.98 -8.17 -3.25
CA ASN A 92 5.77 -8.30 -2.44
C ASN A 92 4.71 -9.19 -3.10
N LEU A 93 4.46 -9.04 -4.41
CA LEU A 93 3.47 -9.89 -5.11
C LEU A 93 3.88 -11.36 -5.17
N LYS A 94 5.19 -11.65 -5.12
CA LYS A 94 5.69 -13.03 -5.07
C LYS A 94 5.53 -13.64 -3.67
N GLU A 95 5.78 -12.86 -2.62
CA GLU A 95 5.62 -13.33 -1.24
C GLU A 95 4.14 -13.41 -0.83
N TYR A 96 3.32 -12.47 -1.31
CA TYR A 96 1.92 -12.30 -0.93
C TYR A 96 1.03 -12.40 -2.18
N PRO A 97 0.73 -13.63 -2.66
CA PRO A 97 -0.06 -13.82 -3.87
C PRO A 97 -1.49 -13.23 -3.76
N ASP A 98 -2.04 -13.16 -2.55
CA ASP A 98 -3.36 -12.56 -2.30
C ASP A 98 -3.41 -11.05 -2.61
N LEU A 99 -2.24 -10.37 -2.64
CA LEU A 99 -2.16 -8.98 -3.12
C LEU A 99 -2.40 -8.84 -4.63
N ILE A 100 -2.33 -9.92 -5.41
CA ILE A 100 -2.46 -9.86 -6.87
C ILE A 100 -3.88 -9.42 -7.29
N GLU A 101 -4.92 -9.98 -6.66
CA GLU A 101 -6.30 -9.59 -6.98
C GLU A 101 -6.59 -8.15 -6.57
N ILE A 102 -6.06 -7.73 -5.42
CA ILE A 102 -6.12 -6.34 -4.96
C ILE A 102 -5.40 -5.45 -5.98
N HIS A 103 -4.18 -5.77 -6.40
CA HIS A 103 -3.44 -4.98 -7.41
C HIS A 103 -4.21 -4.85 -8.73
N LYS A 104 -4.92 -5.91 -9.16
CA LYS A 104 -5.77 -5.85 -10.37
C LYS A 104 -6.92 -4.86 -10.21
N SER A 105 -7.50 -4.71 -9.02
CA SER A 105 -8.58 -3.75 -8.78
C SER A 105 -8.10 -2.30 -8.96
N PHE A 106 -6.87 -1.98 -8.52
CA PHE A 106 -6.23 -0.68 -8.78
C PHE A 106 -5.99 -0.43 -10.28
N LYS A 107 -5.65 -1.46 -11.06
CA LYS A 107 -5.49 -1.32 -12.53
C LYS A 107 -6.82 -1.11 -13.26
N LYS A 108 -7.89 -1.80 -12.83
CA LYS A 108 -9.22 -1.66 -13.43
C LYS A 108 -9.84 -0.29 -13.13
N GLY A 109 -9.64 0.26 -11.94
CA GLY A 109 -10.01 1.65 -11.62
C GLY A 109 -9.37 2.67 -12.57
N ASN A 110 -8.17 2.39 -13.07
CA ASN A 110 -7.47 3.23 -14.04
C ASN A 110 -8.04 3.10 -15.48
N GLN A 111 -8.66 1.96 -15.83
CA GLN A 111 -9.19 1.70 -17.17
C GLN A 111 -10.57 2.34 -17.40
N PHE A 112 -11.38 2.54 -16.35
CA PHE A 112 -12.65 3.26 -16.46
C PHE A 112 -12.49 4.73 -16.89
N PHE A 113 -11.35 5.36 -16.61
CA PHE A 113 -11.04 6.76 -16.97
C PHE A 113 -10.41 6.98 -18.35
N LEU A 114 -10.14 5.90 -19.09
CA LEU A 114 -9.69 5.98 -20.49
C LEU A 114 -10.86 5.86 -21.48
N LEU A 115 -12.06 5.53 -21.01
CA LEU A 115 -13.26 5.32 -21.83
C LEU A 115 -14.40 6.32 -21.55
N SER A 116 -14.23 7.23 -20.59
CA SER A 116 -15.13 8.35 -20.27
C SER A 116 -14.50 9.68 -20.63
#